data_AF-A0A7C5NQK0-F1
#
_entry.id   AF-A0A7C5NQK0-F1
#
_cell.length_a   1.000
_cell.length_b   1.000
_cell.length_c   1.000
_cell.angle_alpha   90.00
_cell.angle_beta   90.00
_cell.angle_gamma   90.00
#
_symmetry.space_group_name_H-M   'P 1'
#
loop_
_entity.id
_entity.type
_entity.pdbx_description
1 polymer ?
#
loop_
_entity_poly.entity_id
_entity_poly.type
_entity_poly.pdbx_seq_one_letter_code
_entity_poly.pdbx_strand_id
1 'polypeptide(L)'
;MKIEYFFILVLLVMLYGCPLCINKVITENGPLVEEYKLSIPYQDGKIYKLKYSDSLVINFTAQRILEDLMVNNCAECCGETQFQIDKTILTADYPLFDIQFELNNRDTTNIECYTKIGNTYFYIPVTEAQITRTDKIDSLIIDSISYKNVYVLYSNYSTNSNKPLDSLFYNYDFGIVKLILSNDEIYTIFK
;
A
#
# COMPACT_ATOMS: atom_id res chain seq x y z
N MET A 1 -21.87 7.23 -51.34
CA MET A 1 -22.15 6.09 -50.43
C MET A 1 -23.64 5.76 -50.56
N LYS A 2 -24.02 4.52 -50.93
CA LYS A 2 -25.46 4.18 -51.02
C LYS A 2 -26.09 4.26 -49.63
N ILE A 3 -27.35 4.70 -49.54
CA ILE A 3 -28.12 4.87 -48.30
C ILE A 3 -28.09 3.60 -47.42
N GLU A 4 -28.06 2.42 -48.04
CA GLU A 4 -27.99 1.12 -47.37
C GLU A 4 -26.73 0.97 -46.49
N TYR A 5 -25.58 1.49 -46.93
CA TYR A 5 -24.34 1.44 -46.15
C TYR A 5 -24.35 2.39 -44.95
N PHE A 6 -25.10 3.50 -45.03
CA PHE A 6 -25.27 4.41 -43.90
C PHE A 6 -26.08 3.75 -42.78
N PHE A 7 -27.15 3.04 -43.11
CA PHE A 7 -27.93 2.30 -42.13
C PHE A 7 -27.13 1.17 -41.46
N ILE A 8 -26.31 0.45 -42.22
CA ILE A 8 -25.42 -0.58 -41.66
C ILE A 8 -24.38 0.04 -40.72
N LEU A 9 -23.78 1.18 -41.08
CA LEU A 9 -22.83 1.88 -40.21
C LEU A 9 -23.48 2.35 -38.90
N VAL A 10 -24.68 2.95 -38.97
CA VAL A 10 -25.42 3.39 -37.77
C VAL A 10 -25.82 2.20 -36.90
N LEU A 11 -26.25 1.08 -37.50
CA LEU A 11 -26.57 -0.15 -36.78
C LEU A 11 -25.32 -0.73 -36.10
N LEU A 12 -24.17 -0.72 -36.76
CA LEU A 12 -22.90 -1.16 -36.18
C LEU A 12 -22.49 -0.24 -35.01
N VAL A 13 -22.64 1.07 -35.12
CA VAL A 13 -22.34 1.99 -34.00
C VAL A 13 -23.29 1.76 -32.81
N MET A 14 -24.55 1.38 -33.06
CA MET A 14 -25.52 1.04 -32.01
C MET A 14 -25.27 -0.34 -31.38
N LEU A 15 -24.79 -1.31 -32.17
CA LEU A 15 -24.54 -2.69 -31.71
C LEU A 15 -23.17 -2.85 -31.03
N TYR A 16 -22.18 -2.05 -31.42
CA TYR A 16 -20.84 -2.03 -30.84
C TYR A 16 -20.57 -0.82 -29.94
N GLY A 17 -21.53 0.11 -29.84
CA GLY A 17 -21.47 1.20 -28.88
C GLY A 17 -21.66 0.66 -27.48
N CYS A 18 -20.70 0.92 -26.59
CA CYS A 18 -20.88 0.64 -25.18
C CYS A 18 -22.16 1.35 -24.71
N PRO A 19 -23.11 0.66 -24.05
CA PRO A 19 -24.34 1.30 -23.58
C PRO A 19 -23.96 2.50 -22.71
N LEU A 20 -24.56 3.66 -23.00
CA LEU A 20 -24.41 4.83 -22.13
C LEU A 20 -24.79 4.40 -20.71
N CYS A 21 -23.93 4.69 -19.74
CA CYS A 21 -24.21 4.40 -18.34
C CYS A 21 -25.35 5.30 -17.85
N ILE A 22 -26.58 4.82 -18.03
CA ILE A 22 -27.81 5.55 -17.64
C ILE A 22 -27.96 5.55 -16.11
N ASN A 23 -27.51 4.49 -15.43
CA ASN A 23 -27.57 4.37 -13.98
C ASN A 23 -26.18 4.05 -13.43
N LYS A 24 -25.52 5.05 -12.84
CA LYS A 24 -24.33 4.79 -12.02
C LYS A 24 -24.76 4.10 -10.73
N VAL A 25 -24.19 2.93 -10.46
CA VAL A 25 -24.37 2.23 -9.19
C VAL A 25 -23.13 2.50 -8.33
N ILE A 26 -23.34 3.10 -7.16
CA ILE A 26 -22.27 3.27 -6.17
C ILE A 26 -22.40 2.13 -5.16
N THR A 27 -21.31 1.39 -4.98
CA THR A 27 -21.19 0.38 -3.92
C THR A 27 -20.35 0.97 -2.80
N GLU A 28 -20.89 1.00 -1.59
CA GLU A 28 -20.20 1.47 -0.39
C GLU A 28 -19.69 0.28 0.45
N ASN A 29 -18.40 0.25 0.74
CA ASN A 29 -17.79 -0.84 1.52
C ASN A 29 -17.76 -0.59 3.04
N GLY A 30 -18.35 0.51 3.50
CA GLY A 30 -18.35 0.91 4.90
C GLY A 30 -16.96 1.34 5.41
N PRO A 31 -16.84 1.60 6.72
CA PRO A 31 -15.61 2.10 7.32
C PRO A 31 -14.54 1.00 7.46
N LEU A 32 -13.27 1.42 7.59
CA LEU A 32 -12.18 0.53 7.98
C LEU A 32 -12.38 0.02 9.41
N VAL A 33 -12.25 -1.29 9.61
CA VAL A 33 -12.31 -1.89 10.94
C VAL A 33 -11.08 -1.47 11.75
N GLU A 34 -11.32 -0.98 12.98
CA GLU A 34 -10.28 -0.41 13.86
C GLU A 34 -9.12 -1.37 14.17
N GLU A 35 -9.40 -2.67 14.26
CA GLU A 35 -8.38 -3.69 14.53
C GLU A 35 -7.24 -3.66 13.49
N TYR A 36 -7.57 -3.50 12.21
CA TYR A 36 -6.55 -3.47 11.16
C TYR A 36 -5.74 -2.18 11.16
N LYS A 37 -6.24 -1.09 11.75
CA LYS A 37 -5.47 0.17 11.87
C LYS A 37 -4.25 0.01 12.78
N LEU A 38 -4.26 -0.98 13.67
CA LEU A 38 -3.12 -1.35 14.51
C LEU A 38 -1.97 -1.97 13.71
N SER A 39 -2.21 -2.40 12.48
CA SER A 39 -1.14 -2.89 11.59
C SER A 39 -0.15 -1.79 11.20
N ILE A 40 -0.51 -0.51 11.34
CA ILE A 40 0.33 0.65 11.08
C ILE A 40 0.52 1.44 12.40
N PRO A 41 1.62 1.21 13.16
CA PRO A 41 1.80 1.74 14.52
C PRO A 41 2.30 3.19 14.59
N TYR A 42 2.24 3.90 13.47
CA TYR A 42 2.68 5.28 13.37
C TYR A 42 1.55 6.22 13.80
N GLN A 43 1.87 7.20 14.64
CA GLN A 43 0.93 8.18 15.18
C GLN A 43 1.17 9.55 14.54
N ASP A 44 0.09 10.26 14.25
CA ASP A 44 0.14 11.57 13.61
C ASP A 44 0.99 12.58 14.40
N GLY A 45 1.87 13.30 13.70
CA GLY A 45 2.80 14.27 14.26
C GLY A 45 3.97 13.70 15.07
N LYS A 46 4.08 12.37 15.24
CA LYS A 46 5.21 11.75 15.96
C LYS A 46 6.43 11.60 15.05
N ILE A 47 7.60 11.63 15.68
CA ILE A 47 8.89 11.39 15.02
C ILE A 47 9.36 9.98 15.31
N TYR A 48 9.68 9.25 14.25
CA TYR A 48 10.27 7.92 14.26
C TYR A 48 11.68 8.00 13.69
N LYS A 49 12.56 7.09 14.10
CA LYS A 49 13.98 7.15 13.74
C LYS A 49 14.44 5.86 13.13
N LEU A 50 15.13 5.98 11.99
CA LEU A 50 15.88 4.88 11.40
C LEU A 50 17.37 5.25 11.42
N LYS A 51 18.20 4.31 11.84
CA LYS A 51 19.65 4.37 11.77
C LYS A 51 20.08 3.77 10.43
N TYR A 52 20.74 4.57 9.61
CA TYR A 52 21.44 4.14 8.41
C TYR A 52 22.87 3.76 8.77
N SER A 53 23.23 2.50 8.56
CA SER A 53 24.52 1.95 9.02
C SER A 53 24.76 2.24 10.52
N ASP A 54 26.01 2.36 10.97
CA ASP A 54 26.34 2.58 12.39
C ASP A 54 26.39 4.07 12.81
N SER A 55 26.06 5.02 11.94
CA SER A 55 26.45 6.43 12.16
C SER A 55 25.38 7.49 11.90
N LEU A 56 24.46 7.30 10.95
CA LEU A 56 23.49 8.33 10.57
C LEU A 56 22.10 7.97 11.09
N VAL A 57 21.52 8.82 11.94
CA VAL A 57 20.13 8.69 12.39
C VAL A 57 19.27 9.68 11.62
N ILE A 58 18.24 9.16 10.94
CA ILE A 58 17.30 9.92 10.11
C ILE A 58 15.97 10.00 10.85
N ASN A 59 15.41 11.19 10.93
CA ASN A 59 14.11 11.40 11.55
C ASN A 59 13.02 11.36 10.48
N PHE A 60 11.92 10.68 10.81
CA PHE A 60 10.74 10.55 9.99
C PHE A 60 9.56 11.11 10.75
N THR A 61 8.97 12.18 10.23
CA THR A 61 7.73 12.74 10.80
C THR A 61 6.55 12.02 10.19
N ALA A 62 5.70 11.44 11.03
CA ALA A 62 4.51 10.74 10.60
C ALA A 62 3.33 11.70 10.40
N GLN A 63 2.62 11.53 9.29
CA GLN A 63 1.35 12.17 9.00
C GLN A 63 0.32 11.09 8.69
N ARG A 64 -0.83 11.09 9.39
CA ARG A 64 -1.96 10.20 9.06
C ARG A 64 -3.06 10.96 8.34
N ILE A 65 -3.62 10.33 7.32
CA ILE A 65 -4.70 10.85 6.49
C ILE A 65 -5.75 9.75 6.39
N LEU A 66 -6.99 10.08 6.74
CA LEU A 66 -8.13 9.21 6.54
C LEU A 66 -9.02 9.85 5.48
N GLU A 67 -9.26 9.15 4.37
CA GLU A 67 -10.05 9.66 3.26
C GLU A 67 -10.95 8.59 2.66
N ASP A 68 -12.06 9.02 2.05
CA ASP A 68 -12.92 8.15 1.26
C ASP A 68 -12.53 8.30 -0.21
N LEU A 69 -12.27 7.17 -0.88
CA LEU A 69 -11.85 7.13 -2.26
C LEU A 69 -12.91 6.45 -3.12
N MET A 70 -13.21 7.05 -4.27
CA MET A 70 -14.10 6.49 -5.28
C MET A 70 -13.26 5.95 -6.44
N VAL A 71 -13.32 4.64 -6.67
CA VAL A 71 -12.63 3.99 -7.79
C VAL A 71 -13.66 3.43 -8.76
N ASN A 72 -13.45 3.71 -10.04
CA ASN A 72 -14.15 3.00 -11.09
C ASN A 72 -13.39 1.71 -11.43
N ASN A 73 -14.00 0.56 -11.15
CA ASN A 73 -13.36 -0.74 -11.33
C ASN A 73 -13.30 -1.20 -12.79
N CYS A 74 -14.02 -0.55 -13.72
CA CYS A 74 -13.87 -0.81 -15.14
C CYS A 74 -14.31 0.39 -16.00
N ALA A 75 -13.51 0.73 -17.00
CA ALA A 75 -13.79 1.84 -17.92
C ALA A 75 -15.14 1.69 -18.67
N GLU A 76 -15.62 0.47 -18.83
CA GLU A 76 -16.86 0.12 -19.54
C GLU A 76 -18.03 -0.20 -18.59
N CYS A 77 -17.79 -0.23 -17.27
CA CYS A 77 -18.83 -0.54 -16.29
C CYS A 77 -19.45 0.71 -15.69
N CYS A 78 -20.73 0.62 -15.36
CA CYS A 78 -21.49 1.68 -14.72
C CYS A 78 -21.45 1.61 -13.19
N GLY A 79 -20.37 1.05 -12.62
CA GLY A 79 -20.21 0.81 -11.19
C GLY A 79 -19.00 1.54 -10.63
N GLU A 80 -19.21 2.34 -9.59
CA GLU A 80 -18.14 2.95 -8.79
C GLU A 80 -18.15 2.31 -7.40
N THR A 81 -16.97 2.07 -6.84
CA THR A 81 -16.84 1.59 -5.46
C THR A 81 -16.26 2.72 -4.61
N GLN A 82 -16.97 3.05 -3.53
CA GLN A 82 -16.49 3.97 -2.51
C GLN A 82 -16.01 3.16 -1.31
N PHE A 83 -14.79 3.44 -0.87
CA PHE A 83 -14.16 2.78 0.28
C PHE A 83 -13.24 3.73 1.02
N GLN A 84 -12.87 3.37 2.24
CA GLN A 84 -12.04 4.21 3.10
C GLN A 84 -10.57 3.79 3.01
N ILE A 85 -9.69 4.78 3.07
CA ILE A 85 -8.23 4.62 3.07
C ILE A 85 -7.65 5.29 4.30
N ASP A 86 -6.90 4.54 5.09
CA ASP A 86 -6.02 5.04 6.14
C ASP A 86 -4.59 5.04 5.62
N LYS A 87 -4.08 6.24 5.36
CA LYS A 87 -2.77 6.48 4.80
C LYS A 87 -1.86 7.08 5.86
N THR A 88 -0.67 6.51 6.01
CA THR A 88 0.38 7.10 6.85
C THR A 88 1.59 7.42 6.00
N ILE A 89 2.05 8.67 6.02
CA ILE A 89 3.24 9.13 5.32
C ILE A 89 4.31 9.41 6.37
N LEU A 90 5.48 8.81 6.21
CA LEU A 90 6.68 9.13 6.98
C LEU A 90 7.60 9.96 6.09
N THR A 91 7.70 11.25 6.39
CA THR A 91 8.56 12.19 5.66
C THR A 91 9.90 12.31 6.36
N ALA A 92 10.97 12.01 5.64
CA ALA A 92 12.33 12.12 6.16
C ALA A 92 12.75 13.59 6.28
N ASP A 93 13.52 13.92 7.34
CA ASP A 93 14.18 15.23 7.48
C ASP A 93 15.44 15.37 6.62
N TYR A 94 15.85 14.29 5.94
CA TYR A 94 16.98 14.22 5.03
C TYR A 94 16.55 13.57 3.70
N PRO A 95 16.96 14.10 2.52
CA PRO A 95 16.49 13.62 1.23
C PRO A 95 17.00 12.21 0.93
N LEU A 96 16.14 11.22 1.16
CA LEU A 96 16.39 9.82 0.79
C LEU A 96 15.17 9.23 0.09
N PHE A 97 14.04 9.16 0.80
CA PHE A 97 12.76 8.68 0.29
C PHE A 97 11.69 8.93 1.35
N ASP A 98 10.46 9.14 0.91
CA ASP A 98 9.30 9.04 1.79
C ASP A 98 8.84 7.58 1.86
N ILE A 99 8.27 7.22 3.00
CA ILE A 99 7.65 5.91 3.22
C ILE A 99 6.15 6.15 3.37
N GLN A 100 5.35 5.53 2.52
CA GLN A 100 3.90 5.57 2.61
C GLN A 100 3.40 4.20 3.06
N PHE A 101 2.45 4.18 3.98
CA PHE A 101 1.61 3.04 4.31
C PHE A 101 0.20 3.35 3.87
N GLU A 102 -0.51 2.34 3.41
CA GLU A 102 -1.90 2.45 3.03
C GLU A 102 -2.65 1.19 3.45
N LEU A 103 -3.73 1.39 4.18
CA LEU A 103 -4.70 0.38 4.55
C LEU A 103 -6.02 0.73 3.89
N ASN A 104 -6.62 -0.20 3.15
CA ASN A 104 -7.90 0.04 2.49
C ASN A 104 -8.81 -1.20 2.52
N ASN A 105 -10.12 -0.96 2.43
CA ASN A 105 -11.18 -1.97 2.34
C ASN A 105 -11.87 -1.92 0.97
N ARG A 106 -11.09 -1.88 -0.12
CA ARG A 106 -11.62 -1.83 -1.49
C ARG A 106 -12.55 -2.99 -1.84
N ASP A 107 -12.41 -4.12 -1.17
CA ASP A 107 -13.35 -5.23 -1.20
C ASP A 107 -13.75 -5.51 0.26
N THR A 108 -15.04 -5.57 0.55
CA THR A 108 -15.55 -5.83 1.92
C THR A 108 -15.04 -7.14 2.50
N THR A 109 -14.54 -8.04 1.64
CA THR A 109 -13.95 -9.33 2.03
C THR A 109 -12.44 -9.31 2.10
N ASN A 110 -11.77 -8.36 1.45
CA ASN A 110 -10.31 -8.31 1.35
C ASN A 110 -9.78 -6.94 1.79
N ILE A 111 -9.19 -6.91 2.98
CA ILE A 111 -8.49 -5.75 3.49
C ILE A 111 -7.04 -5.85 3.07
N GLU A 112 -6.57 -4.78 2.44
CA GLU A 112 -5.22 -4.70 1.90
C GLU A 112 -4.42 -3.68 2.68
N CYS A 113 -3.24 -4.07 3.12
CA CYS A 113 -2.26 -3.16 3.66
C CYS A 113 -0.97 -3.27 2.86
N TYR A 114 -0.44 -2.14 2.45
CA TYR A 114 0.82 -2.09 1.74
C TYR A 114 1.66 -0.92 2.19
N THR A 115 2.96 -1.04 1.96
CA THR A 115 3.89 0.07 2.11
C THR A 115 4.66 0.30 0.84
N LYS A 116 4.86 1.58 0.53
CA LYS A 116 5.62 2.07 -0.60
C LYS A 116 6.83 2.84 -0.07
N ILE A 117 8.02 2.45 -0.51
CA ILE A 117 9.28 3.11 -0.17
C ILE A 117 9.96 3.48 -1.49
N GLY A 118 9.99 4.78 -1.81
CA GLY A 118 10.35 5.24 -3.15
C GLY A 118 9.44 4.63 -4.21
N ASN A 119 10.00 3.82 -5.13
CA ASN A 119 9.24 3.11 -6.17
C ASN A 119 9.01 1.61 -5.85
N THR A 120 9.32 1.18 -4.63
CA THR A 120 9.19 -0.22 -4.21
C THR A 120 7.93 -0.43 -3.37
N TYR A 121 7.23 -1.53 -3.61
CA TYR A 121 6.00 -1.89 -2.88
C TYR A 121 6.18 -3.19 -2.11
N PHE A 122 5.69 -3.21 -0.88
CA PHE A 122 5.63 -4.38 0.00
C PHE A 122 4.20 -4.57 0.49
N TYR A 123 3.76 -5.82 0.54
CA TYR A 123 2.47 -6.18 1.09
C TYR A 123 2.61 -6.50 2.57
N ILE A 124 1.86 -5.81 3.43
CA ILE A 124 1.84 -6.07 4.87
C ILE A 124 0.66 -7.00 5.13
N PRO A 125 0.87 -8.23 5.61
CA PRO A 125 -0.24 -9.11 5.93
C PRO A 125 -1.04 -8.46 7.07
N VAL A 126 -2.37 -8.53 7.05
CA VAL A 126 -3.25 -8.02 8.12
C VAL A 126 -4.35 -9.00 8.50
N THR A 127 -4.58 -10.04 7.70
CA THR A 127 -5.49 -11.15 8.04
C THR A 127 -4.72 -12.45 8.27
N GLU A 128 -5.31 -13.41 9.00
CA GLU A 128 -4.70 -14.72 9.25
C GLU A 128 -4.30 -15.45 7.95
N ALA A 129 -5.16 -15.38 6.93
CA ALA A 129 -4.91 -15.99 5.62
C ALA A 129 -3.70 -15.37 4.89
N GLN A 130 -3.44 -14.08 5.10
CA GLN A 130 -2.27 -13.39 4.54
C GLN A 130 -1.02 -13.69 5.37
N ILE A 131 -1.14 -13.73 6.69
CA ILE A 131 -0.05 -14.03 7.63
C ILE A 131 0.52 -15.42 7.35
N THR A 132 -0.31 -16.43 7.12
CA THR A 132 0.14 -17.80 6.83
C THR A 132 0.94 -17.95 5.53
N ARG A 133 0.92 -16.94 4.67
CA ARG A 133 1.65 -16.90 3.39
C ARG A 133 2.87 -15.99 3.41
N THR A 134 3.17 -15.37 4.55
CA THR A 134 4.27 -14.42 4.70
C THR A 134 5.35 -15.01 5.60
N ASP A 135 6.61 -14.85 5.22
CA ASP A 135 7.72 -15.27 6.06
C ASP A 135 7.71 -14.49 7.38
N LYS A 136 7.85 -15.23 8.47
CA LYS A 136 7.83 -14.70 9.83
C LYS A 136 9.00 -15.29 10.61
N ILE A 137 9.75 -14.42 11.28
CA ILE A 137 10.79 -14.82 12.24
C ILE A 137 10.31 -14.50 13.66
N ASP A 138 10.63 -15.39 14.60
CA ASP A 138 10.18 -15.27 15.99
C ASP A 138 10.76 -14.04 16.67
N SER A 139 12.05 -13.76 16.42
CA SER A 139 12.71 -12.57 16.91
C SER A 139 13.85 -12.08 16.02
N LEU A 140 14.11 -10.78 16.09
CA LEU A 140 15.25 -10.09 15.51
C LEU A 140 15.87 -9.20 16.58
N ILE A 141 17.20 -9.27 16.75
CA ILE A 141 17.91 -8.41 17.69
C ILE A 141 18.59 -7.29 16.90
N ILE A 142 18.29 -6.04 17.27
CA ILE A 142 18.94 -4.82 16.77
C ILE A 142 19.39 -4.02 18.00
N ASP A 143 20.67 -3.64 18.06
CA ASP A 143 21.24 -2.85 19.17
C ASP A 143 20.88 -3.36 20.57
N SER A 144 20.97 -4.68 20.79
CA SER A 144 20.60 -5.38 22.04
C SER A 144 19.10 -5.38 22.39
N ILE A 145 18.22 -4.88 21.52
CA ILE A 145 16.77 -4.92 21.69
C ILE A 145 16.20 -6.09 20.86
N SER A 146 15.42 -6.95 21.49
CA SER A 146 14.74 -8.07 20.82
C SER A 146 13.34 -7.64 20.34
N TYR A 147 13.15 -7.61 19.03
CA TYR A 147 11.87 -7.40 18.34
C TYR A 147 11.25 -8.76 18.06
N LYS A 148 10.05 -9.04 18.58
CA LYS A 148 9.37 -10.33 18.37
C LYS A 148 8.38 -10.27 17.22
N ASN A 149 7.99 -11.43 16.67
CA ASN A 149 6.97 -11.53 15.62
C ASN A 149 7.26 -10.60 14.43
N VAL A 150 8.41 -10.78 13.79
CA VAL A 150 8.84 -9.91 12.68
C VAL A 150 8.51 -10.58 11.36
N TYR A 151 7.75 -9.90 10.52
CA TYR A 151 7.46 -10.31 9.15
C TYR A 151 8.59 -9.89 8.23
N VAL A 152 8.99 -10.79 7.33
CA VAL A 152 9.98 -10.52 6.28
C VAL A 152 9.22 -10.37 4.98
N LEU A 153 9.18 -9.13 4.48
CA LEU A 153 8.43 -8.74 3.30
C LEU A 153 9.41 -8.55 2.15
N TYR A 154 9.17 -9.24 1.05
CA TYR A 154 9.94 -9.08 -0.18
C TYR A 154 9.17 -8.18 -1.14
N SER A 155 9.88 -7.37 -1.92
CA SER A 155 9.17 -6.51 -2.87
C SER A 155 8.55 -7.34 -3.99
N ASN A 156 7.23 -7.22 -4.13
CA ASN A 156 6.44 -8.03 -5.07
C ASN A 156 6.32 -7.37 -6.45
N TYR A 157 6.59 -6.06 -6.54
CA TYR A 157 6.39 -5.27 -7.75
C TYR A 157 7.52 -4.25 -7.91
N SER A 158 8.33 -4.47 -8.94
CA SER A 158 9.26 -3.48 -9.48
C SER A 158 8.92 -3.39 -10.97
N THR A 159 8.19 -2.35 -11.37
CA THR A 159 7.84 -2.10 -12.77
C THR A 159 9.02 -1.57 -13.58
N ASN A 160 10.14 -1.26 -12.92
CA ASN A 160 11.38 -0.75 -13.51
C ASN A 160 12.57 -1.51 -12.92
N SER A 161 13.54 -1.89 -13.75
CA SER A 161 14.76 -2.63 -13.40
C SER A 161 15.62 -2.04 -12.26
N ASN A 162 15.34 -0.81 -11.83
CA ASN A 162 15.91 -0.23 -10.62
C ASN A 162 14.98 -0.47 -9.44
N LYS A 163 15.11 -1.64 -8.82
CA LYS A 163 14.56 -1.94 -7.50
C LYS A 163 15.53 -1.36 -6.47
N PRO A 164 15.18 -0.31 -5.70
CA PRO A 164 16.09 0.24 -4.69
C PRO A 164 16.04 -0.53 -3.37
N LEU A 165 14.96 -1.29 -3.08
CA LEU A 165 14.82 -2.06 -1.85
C LEU A 165 14.51 -3.53 -2.12
N ASP A 166 15.22 -4.42 -1.44
CA ASP A 166 15.07 -5.87 -1.55
C ASP A 166 14.05 -6.44 -0.57
N SER A 167 14.20 -6.07 0.71
CA SER A 167 13.37 -6.60 1.78
C SER A 167 13.09 -5.59 2.89
N LEU A 168 11.96 -5.80 3.56
CA LEU A 168 11.48 -5.04 4.70
C LEU A 168 11.15 -6.00 5.84
N PHE A 169 11.70 -5.73 7.02
CA PHE A 169 11.37 -6.42 8.26
C PHE A 169 10.39 -5.55 9.05
N TYR A 170 9.20 -6.09 9.30
CA TYR A 170 8.07 -5.34 9.84
C TYR A 170 7.49 -5.99 11.09
N ASN A 171 7.09 -5.19 12.07
CA ASN A 171 6.45 -5.62 13.30
C ASN A 171 5.27 -4.66 13.60
N TYR A 172 4.13 -5.18 14.09
CA TYR A 172 2.96 -4.32 14.31
C TYR A 172 3.09 -3.37 15.50
N ASP A 173 3.98 -3.62 16.45
CA ASP A 173 4.17 -2.73 17.62
C ASP A 173 5.12 -1.57 17.28
N PHE A 174 6.07 -1.78 16.37
CA PHE A 174 7.17 -0.85 16.10
C PHE A 174 7.29 -0.39 14.65
N GLY A 175 6.53 -0.99 13.74
CA GLY A 175 6.55 -0.72 12.30
C GLY A 175 7.79 -1.33 11.65
N ILE A 176 8.48 -0.54 10.85
CA ILE A 176 9.74 -0.91 10.20
C ILE A 176 10.82 -1.16 11.26
N VAL A 177 11.31 -2.39 11.30
CA VAL A 177 12.44 -2.80 12.16
C VAL A 177 13.75 -2.76 11.39
N LYS A 178 13.74 -3.19 10.12
CA LYS A 178 14.92 -3.20 9.25
C LYS A 178 14.52 -3.07 7.78
N LEU A 179 15.28 -2.31 7.00
CA LEU A 179 15.23 -2.25 5.53
C LEU A 179 16.55 -2.77 4.98
N ILE A 180 16.48 -3.53 3.89
CA ILE A 180 17.66 -3.95 3.11
C ILE A 180 17.48 -3.41 1.69
N LEU A 181 18.40 -2.54 1.28
CA LEU A 181 18.44 -1.98 -0.06
C LEU A 181 19.10 -2.97 -1.03
N SER A 182 18.86 -2.78 -2.32
CA SER A 182 19.41 -3.67 -3.36
C SER A 182 20.91 -3.52 -3.60
N ASN A 183 21.55 -2.54 -2.93
CA ASN A 183 23.00 -2.35 -2.86
C ASN A 183 23.59 -2.84 -1.51
N ASP A 184 22.87 -3.69 -0.78
CA ASP A 184 23.21 -4.22 0.54
C ASP A 184 23.27 -3.18 1.68
N GLU A 185 22.88 -1.94 1.42
CA GLU A 185 22.76 -0.94 2.49
C GLU A 185 21.58 -1.25 3.42
N ILE A 186 21.77 -0.98 4.72
CA ILE A 186 20.84 -1.37 5.76
C ILE A 186 20.39 -0.15 6.56
N TYR A 187 19.09 -0.08 6.78
CA TYR A 187 18.48 0.82 7.77
C TYR A 187 17.88 -0.04 8.88
N THR A 188 18.04 0.37 10.13
CA THR A 188 17.42 -0.30 11.28
C THR A 188 16.66 0.70 12.13
N ILE A 189 15.62 0.24 12.83
CA ILE A 189 14.95 1.06 13.84
C ILE A 189 15.95 1.59 14.88
N PHE A 190 15.79 2.85 15.29
CA PHE A 190 16.59 3.48 16.34
C PHE A 190 15.69 3.90 17.51
N LYS A 191 16.10 3.56 18.74
CA LYS A 191 15.37 3.88 19.97
C LYS A 191 16.28 4.56 20.99
#